data_AF-A0A1B6MJ50-F1
#
_entry.id   AF-A0A1B6MJ50-F1
#
_cell.length_a   1.000
_cell.length_b   1.000
_cell.length_c   1.000
_cell.angle_alpha   90.00
_cell.angle_beta   90.00
_cell.angle_gamma   90.00
#
_symmetry.space_group_name_H-M   'P 1'
#
loop_
_entity.id
_entity.type
_entity.pdbx_description
1 polymer ?
#
loop_
_entity_poly.entity_id
_entity_poly.type
_entity_poly.pdbx_seq_one_letter_code
_entity_poly.pdbx_strand_id
1 'polypeptide(L)'
;MILPEGYKDFSDYFEELVLFLHKYSWLYEDPVTSLLTTDVFSKTPEEWKKCLLNLTNEELNNIPTGLIKDDWPSSLKAFSLDCVRLTLPALTSREPSYKSSHLCSLLQAVPREIWRGMSPKKKDEVEIMSEFVHQECKLLGIGKILDLGSGLGYIDRLLLLRGYKILGIESQAKLVGFATIQKENFFPPHIAKNLVYYNMRI
;
A
#
# COMPACT_ATOMS: atom_id res chain seq x y z
N MET A 1 17.40 -4.14 -6.26
CA MET A 1 16.11 -3.61 -6.76
C MET A 1 15.88 -4.23 -8.11
N ILE A 2 14.72 -4.87 -8.31
CA ILE A 2 14.38 -5.48 -9.61
C ILE A 2 13.80 -4.36 -10.46
N LEU A 3 14.52 -3.94 -11.51
CA LEU A 3 14.08 -2.93 -12.47
C LEU A 3 13.28 -3.60 -13.60
N PRO A 4 12.42 -2.84 -14.31
CA PRO A 4 11.79 -3.34 -15.53
C PRO A 4 12.84 -3.69 -16.60
N GLU A 5 12.47 -4.55 -17.54
CA GLU A 5 13.36 -4.93 -18.65
C GLU A 5 13.70 -3.71 -19.52
N GLY A 6 14.95 -3.63 -19.97
CA GLY A 6 15.43 -2.57 -20.87
C GLY A 6 16.18 -1.41 -20.20
N TYR A 7 16.21 -1.35 -18.86
CA TYR A 7 16.93 -0.30 -18.13
C TYR A 7 18.33 -0.74 -17.67
N LYS A 8 19.31 0.15 -17.84
CA LYS A 8 20.71 -0.13 -17.44
C LYS A 8 20.91 -0.02 -15.93
N ASP A 9 20.32 1.01 -15.34
CA ASP A 9 20.40 1.32 -13.91
C ASP A 9 19.15 2.07 -13.44
N PHE A 10 19.11 2.40 -12.15
CA PHE A 10 17.99 3.11 -11.56
C PHE A 10 17.84 4.55 -12.05
N SER A 11 18.95 5.23 -12.37
CA SER A 11 18.90 6.63 -12.80
C SER A 11 18.23 6.74 -14.17
N ASP A 12 18.59 5.86 -15.10
CA ASP A 12 17.99 5.72 -16.43
C ASP A 12 16.47 5.45 -16.33
N TYR A 13 16.08 4.47 -15.50
CA TYR A 13 14.67 4.18 -15.23
C TYR A 13 13.93 5.36 -14.60
N PHE A 14 14.54 5.99 -13.59
CA PHE A 14 13.91 7.08 -12.84
C PHE A 14 13.68 8.31 -13.71
N GLU A 15 14.64 8.65 -14.57
CA GLU A 15 14.50 9.75 -15.53
C GLU A 15 13.33 9.51 -16.48
N GLU A 16 13.23 8.31 -17.08
CA GLU A 16 12.12 7.99 -17.98
C GLU A 16 10.77 7.97 -17.25
N LEU A 17 10.73 7.43 -16.03
CA LEU A 17 9.53 7.43 -15.20
C LEU A 17 9.06 8.87 -14.90
N VAL A 18 9.98 9.77 -14.55
CA VAL A 18 9.65 11.17 -14.27
C VAL A 18 9.12 11.87 -15.52
N LEU A 19 9.74 11.63 -16.68
CA LEU A 19 9.26 12.18 -17.95
C LEU A 19 7.87 11.65 -18.32
N PHE A 20 7.61 10.37 -18.10
CA PHE A 20 6.29 9.76 -18.28
C PHE A 20 5.25 10.38 -17.35
N LEU A 21 5.54 10.46 -16.04
CA LEU A 21 4.64 11.07 -15.06
C LEU A 21 4.34 12.53 -15.42
N HIS A 22 5.36 13.30 -15.79
CA HIS A 22 5.18 14.68 -16.22
C HIS A 22 4.29 14.80 -17.47
N LYS A 23 4.50 13.95 -18.48
CA LYS A 23 3.70 13.94 -19.72
C LYS A 23 2.21 13.68 -19.45
N TYR A 24 1.89 12.83 -18.47
CA TYR A 24 0.53 12.44 -18.12
C TYR A 24 0.03 13.06 -16.82
N SER A 25 0.66 14.16 -16.36
CA SER A 25 0.37 14.75 -15.05
C SER A 25 -1.07 15.24 -14.91
N TRP A 26 -1.67 15.65 -16.03
CA TRP A 26 -3.08 16.03 -16.14
C TRP A 26 -4.08 14.94 -15.70
N LEU A 27 -3.67 13.67 -15.59
CA LEU A 27 -4.51 12.58 -15.07
C LEU A 27 -4.63 12.57 -13.53
N TYR A 28 -3.63 13.08 -12.81
CA TYR A 28 -3.53 12.88 -11.35
C TYR A 28 -3.22 14.16 -10.55
N GLU A 29 -2.86 15.27 -11.20
CA GLU A 29 -2.57 16.54 -10.52
C GLU A 29 -3.79 17.11 -9.78
N ASP A 30 -4.99 16.95 -10.35
CA ASP A 30 -6.23 17.41 -9.71
C ASP A 30 -6.78 16.33 -8.76
N PRO A 31 -7.02 16.65 -7.48
CA PRO A 31 -7.70 15.72 -6.57
C PRO A 31 -9.08 15.34 -7.11
N VAL A 32 -9.49 14.07 -6.94
CA VAL A 32 -10.82 13.59 -7.35
C VAL A 32 -11.95 14.42 -6.72
N THR A 33 -11.75 14.96 -5.51
CA THR A 33 -12.70 15.84 -4.82
C THR A 33 -12.92 17.17 -5.52
N SER A 34 -11.98 17.60 -6.36
CA SER A 34 -12.03 18.86 -7.09
C SER A 34 -12.62 18.71 -8.50
N LEU A 35 -12.96 17.49 -8.93
CA LEU A 35 -13.41 17.17 -10.29
C LEU A 35 -14.56 18.05 -10.81
N LEU A 36 -15.48 18.47 -9.93
CA LEU A 36 -16.63 19.31 -10.29
C LEU A 36 -16.32 20.81 -10.27
N THR A 37 -15.18 21.20 -9.71
CA THR A 37 -14.74 22.59 -9.55
C THR A 37 -13.57 22.94 -10.48
N THR A 38 -12.84 21.92 -10.96
CA THR A 38 -11.71 22.06 -11.87
C THR A 38 -12.10 21.50 -13.24
N ASP A 39 -11.62 22.14 -14.30
CA ASP A 39 -11.92 21.72 -15.67
C ASP A 39 -11.04 20.53 -16.11
N VAL A 40 -11.07 19.43 -15.35
CA VAL A 40 -10.23 18.24 -15.58
C VAL A 40 -10.56 17.60 -16.93
N PHE A 41 -11.84 17.58 -17.30
CA PHE A 41 -12.30 16.97 -18.55
C PHE A 41 -11.84 17.73 -19.80
N SER A 42 -11.55 19.03 -19.71
CA SER A 42 -10.94 19.77 -20.83
C SER A 42 -9.50 19.37 -21.10
N LYS A 43 -8.76 18.93 -20.07
CA LYS A 43 -7.35 18.52 -20.18
C LYS A 43 -7.19 17.15 -20.85
N THR A 44 -8.25 16.33 -20.84
CA THR A 44 -8.25 15.02 -21.50
C THR A 44 -8.15 15.18 -23.03
N PRO A 45 -7.22 14.47 -23.69
CA PRO A 45 -7.14 14.45 -25.16
C PRO A 45 -8.49 14.08 -25.80
N GLU A 46 -8.92 14.85 -26.80
CA GLU A 46 -10.24 14.68 -27.41
C GLU A 46 -10.43 13.27 -28.01
N GLU A 47 -9.37 12.74 -28.60
CA GLU A 47 -9.32 11.37 -29.13
C GLU A 47 -9.53 10.29 -28.06
N TRP A 48 -9.20 10.56 -26.79
CA TRP A 48 -9.40 9.61 -25.69
C TRP A 48 -10.83 9.64 -25.18
N LYS A 49 -11.48 10.81 -25.16
CA LYS A 49 -12.80 11.00 -24.52
C LYS A 49 -13.84 10.01 -25.03
N LYS A 50 -13.96 9.86 -26.35
CA LYS A 50 -14.93 8.94 -26.96
C LYS A 50 -14.68 7.49 -26.54
N CYS A 51 -13.41 7.07 -26.49
CA CYS A 51 -13.04 5.71 -26.09
C CYS A 51 -13.32 5.48 -24.61
N LEU A 52 -12.84 6.39 -23.74
CA LEU A 52 -12.95 6.26 -22.29
C LEU A 52 -14.41 6.27 -21.80
N LEU A 53 -15.28 7.08 -22.41
CA LEU A 53 -16.71 7.14 -22.05
C LEU A 53 -17.48 5.85 -22.37
N ASN A 54 -16.94 4.99 -23.25
CA ASN A 54 -17.56 3.72 -23.63
C ASN A 54 -17.05 2.53 -22.79
N LEU A 55 -16.15 2.76 -21.84
CA LEU A 55 -15.55 1.70 -21.02
C LEU A 55 -16.34 1.49 -19.72
N THR A 56 -16.36 0.25 -19.27
CA THR A 56 -16.78 -0.09 -17.91
C THR A 56 -15.71 0.34 -16.90
N ASN A 57 -16.08 0.45 -15.62
CA ASN A 57 -15.12 0.73 -14.55
C ASN A 57 -14.01 -0.32 -14.47
N GLU A 58 -14.32 -1.58 -14.74
CA GLU A 58 -13.33 -2.66 -14.77
C GLU A 58 -12.32 -2.45 -15.90
N GLU A 59 -12.80 -2.09 -17.09
CA GLU A 59 -11.92 -1.81 -18.23
C GLU A 59 -11.06 -0.57 -17.98
N LEU A 60 -11.63 0.50 -17.43
CA LEU A 60 -10.88 1.71 -17.04
C LEU A 60 -9.75 1.40 -16.06
N ASN A 61 -10.03 0.59 -15.03
CA ASN A 61 -9.04 0.18 -14.05
C ASN A 61 -7.92 -0.69 -14.64
N ASN A 62 -8.18 -1.37 -15.76
CA ASN A 62 -7.21 -2.24 -16.44
C ASN A 62 -6.40 -1.51 -17.53
N ILE A 63 -6.65 -0.23 -17.82
CA ILE A 63 -5.82 0.53 -18.77
C ILE A 63 -4.34 0.53 -18.35
N PRO A 64 -3.98 0.87 -17.09
CA PRO A 64 -2.58 0.87 -16.68
C PRO A 64 -1.95 -0.52 -16.58
N THR A 65 -2.75 -1.59 -16.67
CA THR A 65 -2.29 -2.98 -16.58
C THR A 65 -2.07 -3.62 -17.96
N GLY A 66 -2.22 -2.85 -19.04
CA GLY A 66 -1.97 -3.29 -20.41
C GLY A 66 -3.22 -3.57 -21.23
N LEU A 67 -4.41 -3.20 -20.77
CA LEU A 67 -5.61 -3.27 -21.61
C LEU A 67 -5.43 -2.36 -22.82
N ILE A 68 -5.65 -2.92 -24.01
CA ILE A 68 -5.63 -2.22 -25.29
C ILE A 68 -6.78 -2.76 -26.13
N LYS A 69 -7.53 -1.86 -26.79
CA LYS A 69 -8.53 -2.22 -27.80
C LYS A 69 -8.13 -1.70 -29.17
N ASP A 70 -8.53 -2.41 -30.23
CA ASP A 70 -8.12 -2.11 -31.60
C ASP A 70 -8.57 -0.73 -32.08
N ASP A 71 -9.73 -0.28 -31.62
CA ASP A 71 -10.36 1.00 -31.98
C ASP A 71 -9.77 2.20 -31.25
N TRP A 72 -8.83 1.99 -30.32
CA TRP A 72 -8.23 3.08 -29.56
C TRP A 72 -7.21 3.90 -30.37
N PRO A 73 -7.10 5.21 -30.08
CA PRO A 73 -6.06 6.04 -30.67
C PRO A 73 -4.68 5.57 -30.23
N SER A 74 -3.70 5.75 -31.11
CA SER A 74 -2.32 5.29 -30.90
C SER A 74 -1.68 5.86 -29.62
N SER A 75 -2.04 7.08 -29.23
CA SER A 75 -1.57 7.73 -28.01
C SER A 75 -2.07 7.04 -26.73
N LEU A 76 -3.31 6.55 -26.71
CA LEU A 76 -3.89 5.80 -25.58
C LEU A 76 -3.27 4.40 -25.50
N LYS A 77 -3.06 3.76 -26.65
CA LYS A 77 -2.32 2.49 -26.73
C LYS A 77 -0.90 2.65 -26.19
N ALA A 78 -0.20 3.71 -26.60
CA ALA A 78 1.14 4.03 -26.13
C ALA A 78 1.17 4.27 -24.61
N PHE A 79 0.20 5.00 -24.06
CA PHE A 79 0.08 5.18 -22.61
C PHE A 79 -0.05 3.85 -21.87
N SER A 80 -0.95 2.97 -22.31
CA SER A 80 -1.14 1.64 -21.70
C SER A 80 0.14 0.80 -21.75
N LEU A 81 0.84 0.80 -22.90
CA LEU A 81 2.12 0.10 -23.06
C LEU A 81 3.22 0.68 -22.16
N ASP A 82 3.31 2.00 -22.07
CA ASP A 82 4.27 2.70 -21.20
C ASP A 82 4.00 2.40 -19.72
N CYS A 83 2.72 2.33 -19.30
CA CYS A 83 2.36 1.90 -17.95
C CYS A 83 2.91 0.51 -17.64
N VAL A 84 2.71 -0.47 -18.53
CA VAL A 84 3.22 -1.83 -18.32
C VAL A 84 4.74 -1.85 -18.30
N ARG A 85 5.38 -1.16 -19.25
CA ARG A 85 6.84 -1.09 -19.38
C ARG A 85 7.52 -0.46 -18.17
N LEU A 86 6.92 0.57 -17.58
CA LEU A 86 7.44 1.29 -16.42
C LEU A 86 7.00 0.68 -15.09
N THR A 87 6.11 -0.31 -15.09
CA THR A 87 5.68 -0.97 -13.84
C THR A 87 6.80 -1.84 -13.29
N LEU A 88 7.13 -1.65 -12.01
CA LEU A 88 8.12 -2.48 -11.33
C LEU A 88 7.69 -3.96 -11.33
N PRO A 89 8.57 -4.91 -11.70
CA PRO A 89 8.23 -6.34 -11.73
C PRO A 89 7.70 -6.86 -10.39
N ALA A 90 8.20 -6.33 -9.27
CA ALA A 90 7.71 -6.66 -7.93
C ALA A 90 6.20 -6.41 -7.75
N LEU A 91 5.61 -5.45 -8.48
CA LEU A 91 4.19 -5.11 -8.44
C LEU A 91 3.34 -5.96 -9.40
N THR A 92 3.95 -6.64 -10.37
CA THR A 92 3.26 -7.51 -11.35
C THR A 92 3.16 -8.97 -10.92
N SER A 93 3.81 -9.35 -9.82
CA SER A 93 3.72 -10.68 -9.23
C SER A 93 2.27 -10.92 -8.78
N ARG A 94 1.46 -11.57 -9.61
CA ARG A 94 0.00 -11.74 -9.43
C ARG A 94 -0.44 -12.51 -8.18
N GLU A 95 0.50 -13.01 -7.39
CA GLU A 95 0.21 -13.65 -6.12
C GLU A 95 1.14 -13.03 -5.08
N PRO A 96 0.62 -12.48 -3.97
CA PRO A 96 1.40 -12.44 -2.75
C PRO A 96 1.90 -13.86 -2.53
N SER A 97 3.22 -14.05 -2.44
CA SER A 97 3.82 -15.34 -2.07
C SER A 97 3.29 -15.88 -0.72
N TYR A 98 2.58 -15.03 0.03
CA TYR A 98 1.84 -15.32 1.23
C TYR A 98 0.42 -15.79 0.91
N LYS A 99 0.26 -17.10 0.71
CA LYS A 99 -1.05 -17.74 0.63
C LYS A 99 -1.79 -17.58 1.97
N SER A 100 -3.00 -17.02 1.90
CA SER A 100 -3.92 -16.78 3.03
C SER A 100 -4.24 -18.02 3.88
N SER A 101 -4.00 -19.24 3.38
CA SER A 101 -4.30 -20.49 4.09
C SER A 101 -3.57 -20.66 5.43
N HIS A 102 -2.42 -20.03 5.64
CA HIS A 102 -1.70 -20.05 6.94
C HIS A 102 -2.12 -18.92 7.90
N LEU A 103 -2.73 -17.84 7.40
CA LEU A 103 -3.19 -16.70 8.21
C LEU A 103 -4.42 -17.08 9.07
N CYS A 104 -5.24 -18.00 8.54
CA CYS A 104 -6.59 -18.27 9.01
C CYS A 104 -6.68 -18.91 10.42
N SER A 105 -5.65 -19.61 10.91
CA SER A 105 -5.72 -20.29 12.23
C SER A 105 -5.41 -19.37 13.41
N LEU A 106 -4.53 -18.39 13.25
CA LEU A 106 -4.17 -17.46 14.31
C LEU A 106 -5.17 -16.32 14.47
N LEU A 107 -5.77 -15.85 13.39
CA LEU A 107 -6.75 -14.76 13.41
C LEU A 107 -8.07 -15.17 14.06
N GLN A 108 -8.42 -16.45 14.00
CA GLN A 108 -9.53 -17.01 14.78
C GLN A 108 -9.28 -16.95 16.29
N ALA A 109 -8.01 -16.92 16.71
CA ALA A 109 -7.62 -16.80 18.12
C ALA A 109 -7.36 -15.34 18.57
N VAL A 110 -7.29 -14.38 17.64
CA VAL A 110 -7.11 -12.96 17.96
C VAL A 110 -8.47 -12.38 18.43
N PRO A 111 -8.53 -11.75 19.61
CA PRO A 111 -9.74 -11.08 20.10
C PRO A 111 -10.34 -10.14 19.06
N ARG A 112 -11.67 -10.21 18.86
CA ARG A 112 -12.39 -9.39 17.85
C ARG A 112 -12.17 -7.90 18.04
N GLU A 113 -11.91 -7.50 19.28
CA GLU A 113 -11.69 -6.15 19.74
C GLU A 113 -10.43 -5.52 19.12
N ILE A 114 -9.42 -6.32 18.78
CA ILE A 114 -8.19 -5.85 18.12
C ILE A 114 -8.49 -5.26 16.72
N TRP A 115 -9.52 -5.78 16.05
CA TRP A 115 -9.96 -5.37 14.71
C TRP A 115 -10.92 -4.18 14.70
N ARG A 116 -11.34 -3.70 15.88
CA ARG A 116 -12.33 -2.63 15.99
C ARG A 116 -11.79 -1.33 15.40
N GLY A 117 -12.61 -0.67 14.57
CA GLY A 117 -12.28 0.59 13.91
C GLY A 117 -11.47 0.45 12.61
N MET A 118 -11.23 -0.78 12.14
CA MET A 118 -10.59 -1.01 10.83
C MET A 118 -11.63 -1.31 9.74
N SER A 119 -11.47 -0.71 8.57
CA SER A 119 -12.19 -1.12 7.36
C SER A 119 -11.75 -2.53 6.92
N PRO A 120 -12.57 -3.27 6.13
CA PRO A 120 -12.19 -4.60 5.62
C PRO A 120 -10.81 -4.61 4.96
N LYS A 121 -10.56 -3.69 4.03
CA LYS A 121 -9.25 -3.52 3.37
C LYS A 121 -8.10 -3.31 4.37
N LYS A 122 -8.33 -2.49 5.40
CA LYS A 122 -7.30 -2.21 6.41
C LYS A 122 -6.97 -3.46 7.24
N LYS A 123 -7.95 -4.32 7.51
CA LYS A 123 -7.72 -5.58 8.22
C LYS A 123 -6.82 -6.50 7.40
N ASP A 124 -7.12 -6.65 6.10
CA ASP A 124 -6.33 -7.48 5.19
C ASP A 124 -4.87 -6.97 5.08
N GLU A 125 -4.68 -5.66 4.94
CA GLU A 125 -3.34 -5.04 4.92
C GLU A 125 -2.54 -5.32 6.20
N VAL A 126 -3.16 -5.12 7.37
CA VAL A 126 -2.53 -5.32 8.67
C VAL A 126 -2.18 -6.79 8.89
N GLU A 127 -3.08 -7.69 8.49
CA GLU A 127 -2.90 -9.13 8.57
C GLU A 127 -1.70 -9.59 7.75
N ILE A 128 -1.70 -9.28 6.43
CA ILE A 128 -0.65 -9.68 5.50
C ILE A 128 0.71 -9.15 5.97
N MET A 129 0.79 -7.87 6.35
CA MET A 129 2.05 -7.27 6.80
C MET A 129 2.55 -7.89 8.11
N SER A 130 1.66 -8.13 9.07
CA SER A 130 2.07 -8.72 10.36
C SER A 130 2.62 -10.15 10.21
N GLU A 131 2.06 -10.95 9.30
CA GLU A 131 2.55 -12.29 9.04
C GLU A 131 3.88 -12.27 8.28
N PHE A 132 4.02 -11.38 7.29
CA PHE A 132 5.29 -11.18 6.59
C PHE A 132 6.41 -10.88 7.61
N VAL A 133 6.19 -9.89 8.49
CA VAL A 133 7.17 -9.53 9.52
C VAL A 133 7.44 -10.70 10.47
N HIS A 134 6.42 -11.47 10.86
CA HIS A 134 6.59 -12.65 11.71
C HIS A 134 7.49 -13.71 11.08
N GLN A 135 7.28 -14.03 9.80
CA GLN A 135 8.09 -15.04 9.09
C GLN A 135 9.54 -14.59 8.93
N GLU A 136 9.77 -13.34 8.52
CA GLU A 136 11.12 -12.77 8.43
C GLU A 136 11.82 -12.77 9.79
N CYS A 137 11.10 -12.37 10.85
CA CYS A 137 11.66 -12.39 12.21
C CYS A 137 11.99 -13.82 12.67
N LYS A 138 11.15 -14.80 12.35
CA LYS A 138 11.39 -16.22 12.69
C LYS A 138 12.60 -16.77 11.92
N LEU A 139 12.69 -16.48 10.63
CA LEU A 139 13.79 -16.92 9.77
C LEU A 139 15.13 -16.35 10.24
N LEU A 140 15.14 -15.08 10.64
CA LEU A 140 16.35 -14.34 11.03
C LEU A 140 16.63 -14.38 12.54
N GLY A 141 15.77 -15.02 13.34
CA GLY A 141 15.92 -15.06 14.81
C GLY A 141 15.75 -13.71 15.50
N ILE A 142 14.96 -12.80 14.91
CA ILE A 142 14.72 -11.45 15.44
C ILE A 142 13.65 -11.52 16.53
N GLY A 143 13.98 -11.03 17.73
CA GLY A 143 13.03 -10.92 18.85
C GLY A 143 12.62 -9.49 19.21
N LYS A 144 13.23 -8.48 18.57
CA LYS A 144 13.02 -7.06 18.85
C LYS A 144 12.76 -6.31 17.55
N ILE A 145 11.73 -5.46 17.53
CA ILE A 145 11.24 -4.76 16.35
C ILE A 145 11.21 -3.25 16.64
N LEU A 146 11.69 -2.46 15.69
CA LEU A 146 11.52 -1.01 15.67
C LEU A 146 10.53 -0.68 14.56
N ASP A 147 9.35 -0.15 14.91
CA ASP A 147 8.34 0.27 13.95
C ASP A 147 8.40 1.79 13.76
N LEU A 148 8.66 2.24 12.54
CA LEU A 148 8.79 3.66 12.19
C LEU A 148 7.51 4.13 11.49
N GLY A 149 6.83 5.11 12.08
CA GLY A 149 5.49 5.50 11.63
C GLY A 149 4.42 4.55 12.14
N SER A 150 4.51 4.15 13.41
CA SER A 150 3.64 3.12 14.01
C SER A 150 2.16 3.49 14.02
N GLY A 151 1.82 4.77 13.85
CA GLY A 151 0.44 5.25 13.75
C GLY A 151 -0.41 4.80 14.94
N LEU A 152 -1.51 4.09 14.65
CA LEU A 152 -2.42 3.54 15.66
C LEU A 152 -2.00 2.17 16.22
N GLY A 153 -0.83 1.65 15.80
CA GLY A 153 -0.22 0.44 16.33
C GLY A 153 -0.94 -0.86 15.96
N TYR A 154 -1.57 -0.93 14.79
CA TYR A 154 -2.36 -2.10 14.39
C TYR A 154 -1.50 -3.37 14.21
N ILE A 155 -0.39 -3.24 13.47
CA ILE A 155 0.54 -4.34 13.20
C ILE A 155 1.25 -4.77 14.50
N ASP A 156 1.71 -3.78 15.28
CA ASP A 156 2.40 -4.01 16.56
C ASP A 156 1.63 -4.87 17.55
N ARG A 157 0.29 -4.69 17.62
CA ARG A 157 -0.55 -5.49 18.51
C ARG A 157 -0.59 -6.96 18.10
N LEU A 158 -0.59 -7.24 16.81
CA LEU A 158 -0.54 -8.63 16.31
C LEU A 158 0.85 -9.23 16.54
N LEU A 159 1.91 -8.47 16.32
CA LEU A 159 3.28 -8.90 16.59
C LEU A 159 3.52 -9.12 18.10
N LEU A 160 2.91 -8.32 18.96
CA LEU A 160 2.97 -8.50 20.41
C LEU A 160 2.36 -9.84 20.85
N LEU A 161 1.24 -10.26 20.23
CA LEU A 161 0.65 -11.58 20.46
C LEU A 161 1.57 -12.73 20.02
N ARG A 162 2.49 -12.47 19.10
CA ARG A 162 3.54 -13.44 18.69
C ARG A 162 4.76 -13.43 19.63
N GLY A 163 4.75 -12.59 20.66
CA GLY A 163 5.80 -12.54 21.69
C GLY A 163 6.97 -11.61 21.38
N TYR A 164 6.86 -10.76 20.36
CA TYR A 164 7.91 -9.79 20.02
C TYR A 164 7.98 -8.63 21.04
N LYS A 165 9.17 -8.06 21.17
CA LYS A 165 9.38 -6.77 21.85
C LYS A 165 9.44 -5.67 20.83
N ILE A 166 8.55 -4.69 20.92
CA ILE A 166 8.37 -3.68 19.90
C ILE A 166 8.54 -2.28 20.51
N LEU A 167 9.30 -1.44 19.81
CA LEU A 167 9.35 0.00 20.01
C LEU A 167 8.74 0.68 18.78
N GLY A 168 7.55 1.27 18.94
CA GLY A 168 6.91 2.07 17.89
C GLY A 168 7.29 3.54 18.00
N ILE A 169 7.66 4.16 16.88
CA ILE A 169 7.97 5.59 16.78
C ILE A 169 6.91 6.25 15.90
N GLU A 170 6.33 7.33 16.40
CA GLU A 170 5.31 8.08 15.68
C GLU A 170 5.46 9.59 15.94
N SER A 171 5.31 10.40 14.89
CA SER A 171 5.52 11.85 14.97
C SER A 171 4.32 12.59 15.54
N GLN A 172 3.12 12.05 15.37
CA GLN A 172 1.89 12.61 15.90
C GLN A 172 1.61 12.12 17.32
N ALA A 173 1.79 13.00 18.31
CA ALA A 173 1.56 12.69 19.72
C ALA A 173 0.15 12.15 20.01
N LYS A 174 -0.87 12.59 19.25
CA LYS A 174 -2.24 12.06 19.35
C LYS A 174 -2.29 10.56 19.03
N LEU A 175 -1.63 10.14 17.95
CA LEU A 175 -1.60 8.73 17.53
C LEU A 175 -0.85 7.86 18.54
N VAL A 176 0.28 8.35 19.08
CA VAL A 176 1.00 7.71 20.19
C VAL A 176 0.10 7.49 21.41
N GLY A 177 -0.66 8.52 21.80
CA GLY A 177 -1.62 8.44 22.89
C GLY A 177 -2.69 7.38 22.65
N PHE A 178 -3.31 7.38 21.46
CA PHE A 178 -4.30 6.37 21.08
C PHE A 178 -3.72 4.95 21.08
N ALA A 179 -2.54 4.75 20.48
CA ALA A 179 -1.90 3.45 20.40
C ALA A 179 -1.54 2.90 21.79
N THR A 180 -1.09 3.78 22.70
CA THR A 180 -0.77 3.43 24.09
C THR A 180 -2.02 3.02 24.87
N ILE A 181 -3.09 3.81 24.80
CA ILE A 181 -4.38 3.47 25.44
C ILE A 181 -4.92 2.15 24.90
N GLN A 182 -4.90 1.96 23.58
CA GLN A 182 -5.40 0.73 22.96
C GLN A 182 -4.59 -0.48 23.40
N LYS A 183 -3.26 -0.36 23.48
CA LYS A 183 -2.40 -1.41 24.02
C LYS A 183 -2.81 -1.79 25.45
N GLU A 184 -2.99 -0.83 26.33
CA GLU A 184 -3.35 -1.06 27.73
C GLU A 184 -4.75 -1.67 27.88
N ASN A 185 -5.68 -1.30 27.00
CA ASN A 185 -7.02 -1.87 26.98
C ASN A 185 -7.05 -3.33 26.49
N PHE A 186 -6.17 -3.70 25.56
CA PHE A 186 -6.20 -5.02 24.94
C PHE A 186 -5.31 -6.06 25.61
N PHE A 187 -4.24 -5.63 26.28
CA PHE A 187 -3.23 -6.55 26.81
C PHE A 187 -3.03 -6.38 28.30
N PRO A 188 -2.89 -7.49 29.06
CA PRO A 188 -2.54 -7.40 30.46
C PRO A 188 -1.15 -6.76 30.62
N PRO A 189 -0.85 -6.09 31.76
CA PRO A 189 0.38 -5.31 31.94
C PRO A 189 1.68 -6.07 31.65
N HIS A 190 1.72 -7.37 31.98
CA HIS A 190 2.90 -8.21 31.77
C HIS A 190 3.20 -8.50 30.29
N ILE A 191 2.20 -8.42 29.41
CA ILE A 191 2.36 -8.49 27.95
C ILE A 191 2.58 -7.07 27.41
N ALA A 192 1.76 -6.11 27.82
CA ALA A 192 1.80 -4.72 27.36
C ALA A 192 3.15 -4.01 27.58
N LYS A 193 3.98 -4.46 28.54
CA LYS A 193 5.34 -3.93 28.75
C LYS A 193 6.31 -4.19 27.58
N ASN A 194 6.01 -5.17 26.74
CA ASN A 194 6.83 -5.50 25.57
C ASN A 194 6.49 -4.64 24.35
N LEU A 195 5.53 -3.72 24.45
CA LEU A 195 5.17 -2.77 23.40
C LEU A 195 5.18 -1.34 23.97
N VAL A 196 6.09 -0.52 23.45
CA VAL A 196 6.27 0.88 23.88
C VAL A 196 6.17 1.77 22.67
N TYR A 197 5.43 2.87 22.80
CA TYR A 197 5.35 3.91 21.77
C TYR A 197 6.09 5.15 22.22
N TYR A 198 6.84 5.77 21.32
CA TYR A 198 7.56 7.01 21.56
C TYR A 198 7.15 8.07 20.55
N ASN A 199 6.92 9.29 21.04
CA ASN A 199 6.68 10.43 20.17
C ASN A 199 8.00 11.05 19.73
N MET A 200 8.30 11.00 18.43
CA MET A 200 9.50 11.61 17.86
C MET A 200 9.11 12.56 16.74
N ARG A 201 9.33 13.86 16.94
CA ARG A 201 9.21 14.84 15.86
C ARG A 201 10.45 14.71 14.97
N ILE A 202 10.24 14.23 13.76
CA ILE A 202 11.24 14.19 12.68
C ILE A 202 11.05 15.46 11.84
#